data_AF-A0A8J3ZPQ6-F1
#
_entry.id   AF-A0A8J3ZPQ6-F1
#
_cell.length_a   1.000
_cell.length_b   1.000
_cell.length_c   1.000
_cell.angle_alpha   90.00
_cell.angle_beta   90.00
_cell.angle_gamma   90.00
#
_symmetry.space_group_name_H-M   'P 1'
#
loop_
_entity.id
_entity.type
_entity.pdbx_description
1 polymer ?
#
loop_
_entity_poly.entity_id
_entity_poly.type
_entity_poly.pdbx_seq_one_letter_code
_entity_poly.pdbx_strand_id
1 'polypeptide(L)'
;MATRKYEQKLRAESAAETRARILDAVYARVRAAPTRPVGLEEIARAARVARSTVYQAFGSRAGLFDALAQDVLYRGGFERVTAAVAHPDAREHLRQAIRAGMEVYGAYRDVHRVLFSTSALDPEATAGAMRRADDGRAGGMEYLAGRLHAQGELRPGLAESEAAHILFVLTGFDSFDALYTGRGLPVDDVARLIVTAAENAVCR
;
A
#
# COMPACT_ATOMS: atom_id res chain seq x y z
N MET A 1 23.11 -17.22 31.35
CA MET A 1 22.91 -16.48 30.06
C MET A 1 21.76 -17.03 29.22
N ALA A 2 21.47 -18.35 29.22
CA ALA A 2 20.36 -18.94 28.45
C ALA A 2 18.96 -18.46 28.89
N THR A 3 18.70 -18.32 30.19
CA THR A 3 17.38 -17.91 30.74
C THR A 3 16.98 -16.49 30.31
N ARG A 4 17.90 -15.52 30.37
CA ARG A 4 17.65 -14.13 29.94
C ARG A 4 17.35 -14.03 28.43
N LYS A 5 18.00 -14.85 27.61
CA LYS A 5 17.78 -14.92 26.16
C LYS A 5 16.41 -15.53 25.82
N TYR A 6 15.98 -16.54 26.58
CA TYR A 6 14.66 -17.17 26.45
C TYR A 6 13.53 -16.20 26.84
N GLU A 7 13.65 -15.50 27.97
CA GLU A 7 12.65 -14.49 28.40
C GLU A 7 12.54 -13.30 27.45
N GLN A 8 13.64 -12.88 26.82
CA GLN A 8 13.61 -11.84 25.79
C GLN A 8 12.89 -12.30 24.53
N LYS A 9 13.12 -13.55 24.10
CA LYS A 9 12.44 -14.14 22.95
C LYS A 9 10.92 -14.25 23.19
N LEU A 10 10.52 -14.78 24.34
CA LEU A 10 9.11 -14.93 24.70
C LEU A 10 8.37 -13.58 24.80
N ARG A 11 9.03 -12.55 25.33
CA ARG A 11 8.48 -11.19 25.35
C ARG A 11 8.35 -10.57 23.96
N ALA A 12 9.31 -10.81 23.08
CA ALA A 12 9.24 -10.33 21.71
C ALA A 12 8.10 -11.01 20.92
N GLU A 13 7.91 -12.32 21.10
CA GLU A 13 6.80 -13.08 20.50
C GLU A 13 5.45 -12.56 20.99
N SER A 14 5.29 -12.38 22.31
CA SER A 14 4.06 -11.81 22.90
C SER A 14 3.77 -10.37 22.44
N ALA A 15 4.81 -9.56 22.23
CA ALA A 15 4.67 -8.22 21.68
C ALA A 15 4.24 -8.23 20.21
N ALA A 16 4.79 -9.15 19.40
CA ALA A 16 4.43 -9.32 18.00
C ALA A 16 2.97 -9.79 17.85
N GLU A 17 2.54 -10.77 18.63
CA GLU A 17 1.13 -11.22 18.69
C GLU A 17 0.18 -10.09 19.07
N THR A 18 0.59 -9.25 20.03
CA THR A 18 -0.22 -8.09 20.44
C THR A 18 -0.31 -7.05 19.34
N ARG A 19 0.78 -6.76 18.62
CA ARG A 19 0.75 -5.87 17.45
C ARG A 19 -0.16 -6.42 16.35
N ALA A 20 -0.07 -7.72 16.05
CA ALA A 20 -0.92 -8.37 15.05
C ALA A 20 -2.42 -8.27 15.41
N ARG A 21 -2.79 -8.59 16.67
CA ARG A 21 -4.18 -8.46 17.15
C ARG A 21 -4.72 -7.03 17.05
N ILE A 22 -3.87 -6.03 17.32
CA ILE A 22 -4.27 -4.62 17.19
C ILE A 22 -4.52 -4.27 15.72
N LEU A 23 -3.65 -4.69 14.80
CA LEU A 23 -3.87 -4.47 13.36
C LEU A 23 -5.14 -5.19 12.88
N ASP A 24 -5.36 -6.44 13.27
CA ASP A 24 -6.58 -7.19 12.95
C ASP A 24 -7.85 -6.48 13.44
N ALA A 25 -7.80 -5.86 14.62
CA ALA A 25 -8.88 -5.04 15.14
C ALA A 25 -9.11 -3.77 14.29
N VAL A 26 -8.06 -3.15 13.78
CA VAL A 26 -8.18 -2.04 12.81
C VAL A 26 -8.87 -2.52 11.53
N TYR A 27 -8.45 -3.65 10.96
CA TYR A 27 -9.10 -4.22 9.77
C TYR A 27 -10.57 -4.54 10.00
N ALA A 28 -10.89 -5.20 11.10
CA ALA A 28 -12.27 -5.54 11.46
C ALA A 28 -13.12 -4.28 11.61
N ARG A 29 -12.57 -3.25 12.24
CA ARG A 29 -13.22 -1.96 12.41
C ARG A 29 -13.46 -1.27 11.06
N VAL A 30 -12.48 -1.22 10.19
CA VAL A 30 -12.61 -0.61 8.86
C VAL A 30 -13.69 -1.34 8.05
N ARG A 31 -13.69 -2.69 8.05
CA ARG A 31 -14.73 -3.49 7.39
C ARG A 31 -16.13 -3.22 7.93
N ALA A 32 -16.28 -3.07 9.25
CA ALA A 32 -17.58 -2.87 9.88
C ALA A 32 -18.17 -1.46 9.62
N ALA A 33 -17.33 -0.44 9.48
CA ALA A 33 -17.78 0.92 9.17
C ALA A 33 -16.71 1.71 8.38
N PRO A 34 -16.62 1.49 7.06
CA PRO A 34 -15.56 2.03 6.20
C PRO A 34 -15.52 3.56 6.11
N THR A 35 -16.64 4.24 6.37
CA THR A 35 -16.78 5.70 6.25
C THR A 35 -16.56 6.44 7.57
N ARG A 36 -16.48 5.72 8.70
CA ARG A 36 -16.31 6.35 10.02
C ARG A 36 -14.83 6.40 10.41
N PRO A 37 -14.32 7.53 10.93
CA PRO A 37 -12.96 7.63 11.43
C PRO A 37 -12.59 6.51 12.41
N VAL A 38 -11.36 6.02 12.29
CA VAL A 38 -10.84 4.96 13.15
C VAL A 38 -10.49 5.53 14.53
N GLY A 39 -11.21 5.08 15.55
CA GLY A 39 -11.04 5.52 16.94
C GLY A 39 -10.15 4.56 17.74
N LEU A 40 -9.16 5.09 18.44
CA LEU A 40 -8.17 4.28 19.18
C LEU A 40 -8.79 3.46 20.32
N GLU A 41 -9.79 3.99 21.01
CA GLU A 41 -10.48 3.29 22.10
C GLU A 41 -11.28 2.08 21.61
N GLU A 42 -11.87 2.20 20.43
CA GLU A 42 -12.58 1.11 19.79
C GLU A 42 -11.63 0.01 19.33
N ILE A 43 -10.50 0.39 18.73
CA ILE A 43 -9.43 -0.56 18.36
C ILE A 43 -8.94 -1.31 19.61
N ALA A 44 -8.62 -0.59 20.68
CA ALA A 44 -8.13 -1.19 21.91
C ALA A 44 -9.12 -2.19 22.50
N ARG A 45 -10.41 -1.82 22.55
CA ARG A 45 -11.50 -2.70 23.00
C ARG A 45 -11.64 -3.93 22.11
N ALA A 46 -11.62 -3.77 20.79
CA ALA A 46 -11.71 -4.88 19.84
C ALA A 46 -10.50 -5.83 19.93
N ALA A 47 -9.31 -5.29 20.14
CA ALA A 47 -8.08 -6.05 20.37
C ALA A 47 -7.96 -6.64 21.78
N ARG A 48 -8.91 -6.31 22.69
CA ARG A 48 -8.90 -6.71 24.11
C ARG A 48 -7.62 -6.26 24.84
N VAL A 49 -7.20 -5.03 24.59
CA VAL A 49 -6.05 -4.40 25.25
C VAL A 49 -6.44 -3.03 25.83
N ALA A 50 -5.62 -2.52 26.75
CA ALA A 50 -5.76 -1.14 27.20
C ALA A 50 -5.29 -0.16 26.10
N ARG A 51 -5.83 1.06 26.10
CA ARG A 51 -5.38 2.13 25.18
C ARG A 51 -3.88 2.41 25.32
N SER A 52 -3.35 2.36 26.53
CA SER A 52 -1.91 2.50 26.81
C SER A 52 -1.06 1.43 26.12
N THR A 53 -1.56 0.20 26.02
CA THR A 53 -0.88 -0.89 25.31
C THR A 53 -0.76 -0.61 23.81
N VAL A 54 -1.74 0.07 23.20
CA VAL A 54 -1.64 0.47 21.79
C VAL A 54 -0.52 1.50 21.60
N TYR A 55 -0.43 2.50 22.46
CA TYR A 55 0.68 3.46 22.41
C TYR A 55 2.03 2.81 22.72
N GLN A 56 2.10 1.88 23.67
CA GLN A 56 3.34 1.14 23.94
C GLN A 56 3.76 0.29 22.74
N ALA A 57 2.80 -0.33 22.05
CA ALA A 57 3.07 -1.18 20.90
C ALA A 57 3.54 -0.38 19.68
N PHE A 58 2.95 0.79 19.41
CA PHE A 58 3.18 1.55 18.17
C PHE A 58 3.88 2.90 18.36
N GLY A 59 4.15 3.32 19.59
CA GLY A 59 4.75 4.60 19.95
C GLY A 59 3.77 5.77 19.87
N SER A 60 2.98 5.86 18.80
CA SER A 60 2.02 6.94 18.58
C SER A 60 0.86 6.50 17.69
N ARG A 61 -0.13 7.38 17.52
CA ARG A 61 -1.19 7.20 16.52
C ARG A 61 -0.59 7.14 15.10
N ALA A 62 0.40 8.00 14.81
CA ALA A 62 1.14 7.96 13.56
C ALA A 62 1.86 6.62 13.36
N GLY A 63 2.52 6.10 14.40
CA GLY A 63 3.17 4.79 14.36
C GLY A 63 2.20 3.62 14.11
N LEU A 64 0.93 3.74 14.53
CA LEU A 64 -0.10 2.76 14.22
C LEU A 64 -0.48 2.79 12.73
N PHE A 65 -0.71 3.96 12.16
CA PHE A 65 -1.02 4.10 10.72
C PHE A 65 0.18 3.76 9.83
N ASP A 66 1.39 4.08 10.28
CA ASP A 66 2.64 3.66 9.65
C ASP A 66 2.72 2.14 9.55
N ALA A 67 2.45 1.44 10.65
CA ALA A 67 2.42 -0.02 10.68
C ALA A 67 1.26 -0.58 9.83
N LEU A 68 0.08 0.05 9.86
CA LEU A 68 -1.05 -0.36 9.04
C LEU A 68 -0.76 -0.23 7.54
N ALA A 69 -0.12 0.86 7.11
CA ALA A 69 0.25 1.07 5.72
C ALA A 69 1.29 0.05 5.22
N GLN A 70 2.21 -0.40 6.07
CA GLN A 70 3.14 -1.48 5.73
C GLN A 70 2.45 -2.84 5.70
N ASP A 71 1.62 -3.12 6.71
CA ASP A 71 0.93 -4.40 6.85
C ASP A 71 -0.10 -4.62 5.74
N VAL A 72 -0.80 -3.57 5.29
CA VAL A 72 -1.76 -3.69 4.17
C VAL A 72 -1.08 -4.01 2.85
N LEU A 73 0.12 -3.48 2.59
CA LEU A 73 0.92 -3.85 1.41
C LEU A 73 1.36 -5.32 1.49
N TYR A 74 1.86 -5.75 2.66
CA TYR A 74 2.25 -7.13 2.87
C TYR A 74 1.08 -8.10 2.69
N ARG A 75 -0.05 -7.86 3.37
CA ARG A 75 -1.24 -8.71 3.25
C ARG A 75 -1.89 -8.65 1.87
N GLY A 76 -1.77 -7.51 1.18
CA GLY A 76 -2.32 -7.28 -0.15
C GLY A 76 -1.56 -8.00 -1.26
N GLY A 77 -0.37 -8.54 -0.98
CA GLY A 77 0.41 -9.27 -1.97
C GLY A 77 1.46 -8.44 -2.69
N PHE A 78 2.03 -7.41 -2.03
CA PHE A 78 3.03 -6.53 -2.65
C PHE A 78 4.29 -7.28 -3.13
N GLU A 79 4.54 -8.50 -2.64
CA GLU A 79 5.60 -9.36 -3.16
C GLU A 79 5.46 -9.63 -4.67
N ARG A 80 4.22 -9.69 -5.20
CA ARG A 80 3.99 -9.86 -6.65
C ARG A 80 4.43 -8.64 -7.45
N VAL A 81 4.27 -7.44 -6.90
CA VAL A 81 4.81 -6.20 -7.48
C VAL A 81 6.33 -6.27 -7.52
N THR A 82 6.97 -6.67 -6.41
CA THR A 82 8.43 -6.79 -6.36
C THR A 82 8.97 -7.90 -7.27
N ALA A 83 8.23 -9.00 -7.45
CA ALA A 83 8.63 -10.08 -8.35
C ALA A 83 8.60 -9.63 -9.83
N ALA A 84 7.63 -8.80 -10.22
CA ALA A 84 7.54 -8.26 -11.57
C ALA A 84 8.77 -7.43 -11.99
N VAL A 85 9.44 -6.78 -11.03
CA VAL A 85 10.67 -6.00 -11.26
C VAL A 85 11.78 -6.86 -11.85
N ALA A 86 11.84 -8.14 -11.48
CA ALA A 86 12.87 -9.06 -11.96
C ALA A 86 12.66 -9.51 -13.42
N HIS A 87 11.55 -9.13 -14.05
CA HIS A 87 11.26 -9.54 -15.43
C HIS A 87 12.26 -8.89 -16.41
N PRO A 88 12.88 -9.67 -17.32
CA PRO A 88 13.89 -9.13 -18.25
C PRO A 88 13.29 -8.17 -19.29
N ASP A 89 12.04 -8.38 -19.70
CA ASP A 89 11.29 -7.47 -20.56
C ASP A 89 10.61 -6.37 -19.71
N ALA A 90 10.89 -5.10 -20.02
CA ALA A 90 10.34 -3.94 -19.33
C ALA A 90 8.83 -3.72 -19.56
N ARG A 91 8.27 -4.11 -20.71
CA ARG A 91 6.81 -4.06 -20.93
C ARG A 91 6.12 -5.12 -20.09
N GLU A 92 6.71 -6.30 -19.97
CA GLU A 92 6.12 -7.35 -19.14
C GLU A 92 6.27 -7.03 -17.65
N HIS A 93 7.39 -6.42 -17.22
CA HIS A 93 7.48 -5.78 -15.91
C HIS A 93 6.33 -4.78 -15.69
N LEU A 94 6.09 -3.85 -16.62
CA LEU A 94 4.98 -2.89 -16.54
C LEU A 94 3.63 -3.60 -16.34
N ARG A 95 3.30 -4.57 -17.20
CA ARG A 95 2.00 -5.27 -17.14
C ARG A 95 1.82 -6.00 -15.81
N GLN A 96 2.83 -6.74 -15.37
CA GLN A 96 2.77 -7.53 -14.14
C GLN A 96 2.73 -6.64 -12.90
N ALA A 97 3.56 -5.60 -12.84
CA ALA A 97 3.60 -4.68 -11.70
C ALA A 97 2.29 -3.91 -11.54
N ILE A 98 1.71 -3.42 -12.64
CA ILE A 98 0.42 -2.71 -12.60
C ILE A 98 -0.71 -3.66 -12.15
N ARG A 99 -0.79 -4.87 -12.72
CA ARG A 99 -1.82 -5.85 -12.30
C ARG A 99 -1.71 -6.18 -10.81
N ALA A 100 -0.51 -6.51 -10.35
CA ALA A 100 -0.27 -6.80 -8.94
C ALA A 100 -0.57 -5.58 -8.04
N GLY A 101 -0.25 -4.36 -8.48
CA GLY A 101 -0.59 -3.13 -7.75
C GLY A 101 -2.10 -2.92 -7.59
N MET A 102 -2.89 -3.17 -8.65
CA MET A 102 -4.35 -3.08 -8.59
C MET A 102 -4.95 -4.18 -7.69
N GLU A 103 -4.37 -5.39 -7.70
CA GLU A 103 -4.76 -6.47 -6.78
C GLU A 103 -4.51 -6.11 -5.31
N VAL A 104 -3.36 -5.49 -5.01
CA VAL A 104 -3.05 -5.01 -3.65
C VAL A 104 -4.12 -4.02 -3.18
N TYR A 105 -4.49 -3.04 -4.03
CA TYR A 105 -5.56 -2.12 -3.70
C TYR A 105 -6.91 -2.82 -3.55
N GLY A 106 -7.24 -3.76 -4.43
CA GLY A 106 -8.50 -4.51 -4.36
C GLY A 106 -8.65 -5.35 -3.10
N ALA A 107 -7.58 -6.00 -2.63
CA ALA A 107 -7.60 -6.88 -1.46
C ALA A 107 -8.01 -6.16 -0.17
N TYR A 108 -7.60 -4.90 -0.02
CA TYR A 108 -7.83 -4.09 1.18
C TYR A 108 -8.29 -2.66 0.87
N ARG A 109 -9.16 -2.52 -0.14
CA ARG A 109 -9.60 -1.23 -0.68
C ARG A 109 -10.12 -0.25 0.37
N ASP A 110 -10.89 -0.73 1.35
CA ASP A 110 -11.41 0.13 2.42
C ASP A 110 -10.33 0.63 3.39
N VAL A 111 -9.28 -0.16 3.61
CA VAL A 111 -8.15 0.22 4.46
C VAL A 111 -7.32 1.27 3.76
N HIS A 112 -7.06 1.09 2.45
CA HIS A 112 -6.44 2.13 1.63
C HIS A 112 -7.27 3.41 1.65
N ARG A 113 -8.59 3.35 1.40
CA ARG A 113 -9.46 4.52 1.49
C ARG A 113 -9.37 5.21 2.85
N VAL A 114 -9.34 4.47 3.95
CA VAL A 114 -9.20 5.06 5.29
C VAL A 114 -7.83 5.73 5.47
N LEU A 115 -6.75 5.15 4.97
CA LEU A 115 -5.42 5.77 5.02
C LEU A 115 -5.41 7.11 4.25
N PHE A 116 -5.95 7.13 3.03
CA PHE A 116 -6.03 8.33 2.19
C PHE A 116 -7.04 9.37 2.70
N SER A 117 -8.20 8.96 3.23
CA SER A 117 -9.18 9.92 3.77
C SER A 117 -8.74 10.50 5.11
N THR A 118 -8.06 9.70 5.94
CA THR A 118 -7.49 10.17 7.20
C THR A 118 -6.38 11.17 6.94
N SER A 119 -5.59 11.04 5.87
CA SER A 119 -4.55 12.03 5.56
C SER A 119 -5.08 13.42 5.23
N ALA A 120 -6.31 13.53 4.73
CA ALA A 120 -6.98 14.81 4.54
C ALA A 120 -7.50 15.41 5.84
N LEU A 121 -7.89 14.58 6.82
CA LEU A 121 -8.56 15.00 8.06
C LEU A 121 -7.62 15.15 9.27
N ASP A 122 -6.60 14.31 9.34
CA ASP A 122 -5.59 14.24 10.41
C ASP A 122 -4.22 13.98 9.77
N PRO A 123 -3.62 15.00 9.10
CA PRO A 123 -2.36 14.82 8.40
C PRO A 123 -1.22 14.37 9.32
N GLU A 124 -1.20 14.81 10.58
CA GLU A 124 -0.16 14.44 11.53
C GLU A 124 -0.14 12.92 11.78
N ALA A 125 -1.32 12.28 11.85
CA ALA A 125 -1.44 10.86 12.08
C ALA A 125 -1.05 9.98 10.88
N THR A 126 -0.96 10.50 9.66
CA THR A 126 -0.69 9.66 8.47
C THR A 126 0.40 10.19 7.56
N ALA A 127 0.90 11.41 7.76
CA ALA A 127 1.86 12.02 6.84
C ALA A 127 3.15 11.20 6.70
N GLY A 128 3.60 10.55 7.78
CA GLY A 128 4.72 9.60 7.72
C GLY A 128 4.44 8.42 6.80
N ALA A 129 3.30 7.75 7.02
CA ALA A 129 2.83 6.62 6.22
C ALA A 129 2.68 6.98 4.74
N MET A 130 2.00 8.09 4.46
CA MET A 130 1.69 8.52 3.09
C MET A 130 2.95 8.96 2.35
N ARG A 131 3.84 9.75 2.97
CA ARG A 131 5.12 10.08 2.34
C ARG A 131 5.91 8.84 1.96
N ARG A 132 6.10 7.88 2.87
CA ARG A 132 6.87 6.67 2.55
C ARG A 132 6.20 5.81 1.47
N ALA A 133 4.87 5.73 1.46
CA ALA A 133 4.14 5.01 0.42
C ALA A 133 4.29 5.69 -0.95
N ASP A 134 4.19 7.02 -1.00
CA ASP A 134 4.37 7.79 -2.24
C ASP A 134 5.82 7.79 -2.71
N ASP A 135 6.80 7.97 -1.82
CA ASP A 135 8.24 7.93 -2.15
C ASP A 135 8.62 6.56 -2.74
N GLY A 136 8.15 5.48 -2.11
CA GLY A 136 8.40 4.11 -2.60
C GLY A 136 7.75 3.86 -3.97
N ARG A 137 6.55 4.39 -4.19
CA ARG A 137 5.85 4.28 -5.48
C ARG A 137 6.52 5.14 -6.55
N ALA A 138 6.89 6.38 -6.23
CA ALA A 138 7.61 7.28 -7.13
C ALA A 138 8.93 6.66 -7.60
N GLY A 139 9.75 6.17 -6.68
CA GLY A 139 10.99 5.47 -7.02
C GLY A 139 10.77 4.21 -7.87
N GLY A 140 9.67 3.48 -7.64
CA GLY A 140 9.28 2.35 -8.49
C GLY A 140 8.91 2.76 -9.92
N MET A 141 8.21 3.88 -10.09
CA MET A 141 7.83 4.40 -11.42
C MET A 141 9.03 4.97 -12.17
N GLU A 142 9.94 5.66 -11.47
CA GLU A 142 11.22 6.11 -12.01
C GLU A 142 12.05 4.93 -12.51
N TYR A 143 12.17 3.87 -11.70
CA TYR A 143 12.88 2.67 -12.10
C TYR A 143 12.25 1.99 -13.33
N LEU A 144 10.92 1.87 -13.39
CA LEU A 144 10.23 1.28 -14.53
C LEU A 144 10.40 2.15 -15.80
N ALA A 145 10.30 3.47 -15.69
CA ALA A 145 10.52 4.39 -16.80
C ALA A 145 11.94 4.27 -17.36
N GLY A 146 12.97 4.22 -16.49
CA GLY A 146 14.35 4.02 -16.92
C GLY A 146 14.57 2.67 -17.61
N ARG A 147 13.92 1.60 -17.16
CA ARG A 147 13.95 0.29 -17.83
C ARG A 147 13.33 0.35 -19.23
N LEU A 148 12.17 1.00 -19.37
CA LEU A 148 11.51 1.18 -20.66
C LEU A 148 12.38 2.02 -21.62
N HIS A 149 13.02 3.07 -21.11
CA HIS A 149 13.94 3.90 -21.89
C HIS A 149 15.15 3.11 -22.36
N ALA A 150 15.83 2.40 -21.45
CA ALA A 150 17.02 1.59 -21.76
C ALA A 150 16.75 0.49 -22.80
N GLN A 151 15.52 -0.01 -22.86
CA GLN A 151 15.10 -1.03 -23.84
C GLN A 151 14.51 -0.42 -25.12
N GLY A 152 14.47 0.91 -25.24
CA GLY A 152 13.90 1.60 -26.39
C GLY A 152 12.40 1.42 -26.54
N GLU A 153 11.69 1.08 -25.46
CA GLU A 153 10.25 0.83 -25.46
C GLU A 153 9.40 2.07 -25.24
N LEU A 154 10.00 3.19 -24.82
CA LEU A 154 9.27 4.44 -24.68
C LEU A 154 8.79 4.98 -26.04
N ARG A 155 7.64 5.67 -26.03
CA ARG A 155 7.16 6.40 -27.21
C ARG A 155 8.21 7.40 -27.72
N PRO A 156 8.31 7.60 -29.04
CA PRO A 156 9.19 8.62 -29.60
C PRO A 156 8.94 10.00 -29.00
N GLY A 157 10.00 10.64 -28.52
CA GLY A 157 9.96 12.00 -27.95
C GLY A 157 9.47 12.10 -26.50
N LEU A 158 9.13 11.00 -25.83
CA LEU A 158 8.73 11.02 -24.42
C LEU A 158 9.97 10.93 -23.52
N ALA A 159 10.15 11.89 -22.61
CA ALA A 159 11.24 11.84 -21.64
C ALA A 159 10.99 10.78 -20.55
N GLU A 160 12.06 10.23 -19.99
CA GLU A 160 11.99 9.24 -18.91
C GLU A 160 11.23 9.78 -17.67
N SER A 161 11.50 11.02 -17.27
CA SER A 161 10.81 11.67 -16.14
C SER A 161 9.31 11.86 -16.40
N GLU A 162 8.93 12.22 -17.63
CA GLU A 162 7.53 12.34 -18.03
C GLU A 162 6.82 10.99 -17.98
N ALA A 163 7.47 9.93 -18.46
CA ALA A 163 6.95 8.57 -18.37
C ALA A 163 6.75 8.15 -16.91
N ALA A 164 7.70 8.45 -16.01
CA ALA A 164 7.57 8.17 -14.58
C ALA A 164 6.36 8.90 -13.95
N HIS A 165 6.15 10.18 -14.26
CA HIS A 165 5.00 10.94 -13.78
C HIS A 165 3.66 10.41 -14.30
N ILE A 166 3.59 10.05 -15.58
CA ILE A 166 2.40 9.44 -16.18
C ILE A 166 2.07 8.12 -15.47
N LEU A 167 3.05 7.25 -15.31
CA LEU A 167 2.90 5.98 -14.61
C LEU A 167 2.46 6.18 -13.16
N PHE A 168 3.03 7.17 -12.45
CA PHE A 168 2.66 7.51 -11.09
C PHE A 168 1.19 7.92 -10.97
N VAL A 169 0.66 8.73 -11.89
CA VAL A 169 -0.76 9.13 -11.86
C VAL A 169 -1.67 7.94 -12.20
N LEU A 170 -1.38 7.20 -13.26
CA LEU A 170 -2.23 6.10 -13.72
C LEU A 170 -2.32 4.95 -12.71
N THR A 171 -1.25 4.71 -11.95
CA THR A 171 -1.18 3.60 -10.98
C THR A 171 -1.53 4.00 -9.55
N GLY A 172 -1.95 5.24 -9.31
CA GLY A 172 -2.36 5.70 -7.97
C GLY A 172 -3.67 5.07 -7.48
N PHE A 173 -3.87 5.08 -6.16
CA PHE A 173 -5.09 4.55 -5.53
C PHE A 173 -6.36 5.27 -6.04
N ASP A 174 -6.30 6.58 -6.27
CA ASP A 174 -7.46 7.33 -6.78
C ASP A 174 -7.90 6.86 -8.17
N SER A 175 -6.94 6.55 -9.06
CA SER A 175 -7.20 6.00 -10.39
C SER A 175 -7.88 4.63 -10.29
N PHE A 176 -7.38 3.78 -9.39
CA PHE A 176 -8.01 2.50 -9.07
C PHE A 176 -9.43 2.68 -8.52
N ASP A 177 -9.60 3.52 -7.50
CA ASP A 177 -10.86 3.64 -6.77
C ASP A 177 -11.97 4.33 -7.57
N ALA A 178 -11.59 5.25 -8.46
CA ALA A 178 -12.50 5.89 -9.42
C ALA A 178 -13.15 4.86 -10.36
N LEU A 179 -12.42 3.81 -10.76
CA LEU A 179 -12.96 2.74 -11.59
C LEU A 179 -13.66 1.66 -10.75
N TYR A 180 -13.02 1.21 -9.68
CA TYR A 180 -13.56 0.14 -8.82
C TYR A 180 -14.85 0.57 -8.13
N THR A 181 -14.82 1.64 -7.34
CA THR A 181 -16.00 2.14 -6.62
C THR A 181 -16.85 3.03 -7.50
N GLY A 182 -16.23 3.96 -8.23
CA GLY A 182 -16.96 4.97 -8.99
C GLY A 182 -17.69 4.40 -10.21
N ARG A 183 -17.18 3.30 -10.79
CA ARG A 183 -17.81 2.63 -11.95
C ARG A 183 -18.25 1.20 -11.69
N GLY A 184 -17.96 0.63 -10.52
CA GLY A 184 -18.37 -0.73 -10.15
C GLY A 184 -17.65 -1.82 -10.92
N LEU A 185 -16.44 -1.55 -11.43
CA LEU A 185 -15.68 -2.53 -12.20
C LEU A 185 -14.95 -3.53 -11.27
N PRO A 186 -14.88 -4.82 -11.63
CA PRO A 186 -14.07 -5.78 -10.90
C PRO A 186 -12.58 -5.46 -11.03
N VAL A 187 -11.77 -5.91 -10.06
CA VAL A 187 -10.32 -5.62 -9.98
C VAL A 187 -9.61 -5.97 -11.30
N ASP A 188 -9.92 -7.10 -11.91
CA ASP A 188 -9.30 -7.55 -13.16
C ASP A 188 -9.57 -6.60 -14.32
N ASP A 189 -10.77 -6.02 -14.40
CA ASP A 189 -11.11 -5.03 -15.42
C ASP A 189 -10.40 -3.71 -15.17
N VAL A 190 -10.31 -3.28 -13.91
CA VAL A 190 -9.52 -2.09 -13.54
C VAL A 190 -8.06 -2.28 -13.93
N ALA A 191 -7.47 -3.41 -13.56
CA ALA A 191 -6.10 -3.76 -13.91
C ALA A 191 -5.86 -3.76 -15.42
N ARG A 192 -6.74 -4.41 -16.19
CA ARG A 192 -6.67 -4.44 -17.65
C ARG A 192 -6.74 -3.04 -18.26
N LEU A 193 -7.64 -2.18 -17.77
CA LEU A 193 -7.79 -0.81 -18.26
C LEU A 193 -6.58 0.05 -17.94
N ILE A 194 -6.05 0.00 -16.71
CA ILE A 194 -4.87 0.77 -16.32
C ILE A 194 -3.62 0.30 -17.06
N VAL A 195 -3.44 -1.02 -17.26
CA VAL A 195 -2.35 -1.55 -18.12
C VAL A 195 -2.47 -1.01 -19.53
N THR A 196 -3.64 -1.09 -20.14
CA THR A 196 -3.87 -0.59 -21.51
C THR A 196 -3.60 0.91 -21.61
N ALA A 197 -4.06 1.70 -20.64
CA ALA A 197 -3.82 3.13 -20.59
C ALA A 197 -2.34 3.46 -20.44
N ALA A 198 -1.63 2.75 -19.55
CA ALA A 198 -0.20 2.94 -19.33
C ALA A 198 0.61 2.61 -20.59
N GLU A 199 0.38 1.44 -21.21
CA GLU A 199 1.08 1.06 -22.45
C GLU A 199 0.84 2.08 -23.57
N ASN A 200 -0.40 2.52 -23.78
CA ASN A 200 -0.69 3.53 -24.81
C ASN A 200 -0.08 4.91 -24.50
N ALA A 201 0.06 5.25 -23.21
CA ALA A 201 0.60 6.53 -22.80
C ALA A 201 2.12 6.58 -22.90
N VAL A 202 2.83 5.48 -22.55
CA VAL A 202 4.29 5.50 -22.42
C VAL A 202 5.04 4.61 -23.38
N CYS A 203 4.45 3.54 -23.91
CA CYS A 203 5.14 2.58 -24.77
C CYS A 203 4.92 2.86 -26.26
N ARG A 204 5.92 2.51 -27.09
CA ARG A 204 5.85 2.50 -28.55
C ARG A 204 4.94 1.40 -29.12
#